data_AF-A0A7W0MUP1-F1
#
_entry.id   AF-A0A7W0MUP1-F1
#
_cell.length_a   1.000
_cell.length_b   1.000
_cell.length_c   1.000
_cell.angle_alpha   90.00
_cell.angle_beta   90.00
_cell.angle_gamma   90.00
#
_symmetry.space_group_name_H-M   'P 1'
#
loop_
_entity.id
_entity.type
_entity.pdbx_description
1 polymer ?
#
loop_
_entity_poly.entity_id
_entity_poly.type
_entity_poly.pdbx_seq_one_letter_code
_entity_poly.pdbx_strand_id
1 'polypeptide(L)' 'PFGTPVAERAAGSIAVRLNSGADQLAAIVRALDGADVAVAHLALHEPTLDDVFLAKTGRSLEGAGDPAPAVSEPEPAGA' A
#
# COMPACT_ATOMS: atom_id res chain seq x y z
N PRO A 1 -8.54 17.32 -16.21
CA PRO A 1 -8.87 15.89 -15.98
C PRO A 1 -7.91 15.32 -14.93
N PHE A 2 -8.40 14.58 -13.93
CA PHE A 2 -7.59 14.12 -12.78
C PHE A 2 -6.53 13.07 -13.12
N GLY A 3 -6.69 12.35 -14.23
CA GLY A 3 -5.83 11.23 -14.58
C GLY A 3 -6.29 10.47 -15.81
N THR A 4 -5.74 9.26 -15.99
CA THR A 4 -6.10 8.33 -17.06
C THR A 4 -7.08 7.27 -16.53
N PRO A 5 -8.22 7.02 -17.20
CA PRO A 5 -9.11 5.91 -16.86
C PRO A 5 -8.37 4.58 -16.97
N VAL A 6 -8.65 3.66 -16.06
CA VAL A 6 -8.12 2.28 -16.08
C VAL A 6 -9.26 1.29 -15.88
N ALA A 7 -8.99 0.00 -16.12
CA ALA A 7 -9.97 -1.05 -15.93
C ALA A 7 -10.58 -1.01 -14.52
N GLU A 8 -11.90 -1.14 -14.44
CA GLU A 8 -12.63 -1.22 -13.18
C GLU A 8 -12.10 -2.39 -12.34
N ARG A 9 -12.00 -2.20 -11.02
CA ARG A 9 -11.59 -3.27 -10.10
C ARG A 9 -12.77 -4.05 -9.54
N ALA A 10 -13.97 -3.48 -9.59
CA ALA A 10 -15.23 -4.07 -9.15
C ALA A 10 -16.38 -3.54 -10.00
N ALA A 11 -17.46 -4.31 -10.11
CA ALA A 11 -18.66 -3.90 -10.84
C ALA A 11 -19.25 -2.61 -10.22
N GLY A 12 -19.52 -1.61 -11.07
CA GLY A 12 -20.04 -0.32 -10.63
C GLY A 12 -19.00 0.60 -9.99
N SER A 13 -17.71 0.37 -10.23
CA SER A 13 -16.63 1.21 -9.72
C SER A 13 -15.83 1.85 -10.86
N ILE A 14 -15.55 3.14 -10.77
CA ILE A 14 -14.67 3.83 -11.72
C ILE A 14 -13.26 3.86 -11.15
N ALA A 15 -12.28 3.44 -11.95
CA ALA A 15 -10.87 3.51 -11.58
C ALA A 15 -10.12 4.51 -12.46
N VAL A 16 -9.37 5.41 -11.84
CA VAL A 16 -8.56 6.43 -12.52
C VAL A 16 -7.15 6.40 -11.92
N ARG A 17 -6.14 6.34 -12.79
CA ARG A 17 -4.74 6.54 -12.42
C ARG A 17 -4.45 8.04 -12.42
N LEU A 18 -4.13 8.59 -11.26
CA LEU A 18 -3.83 10.03 -11.12
C LEU A 18 -2.50 10.41 -11.75
N ASN A 19 -2.43 11.64 -12.29
CA ASN A 19 -1.21 12.19 -12.92
C ASN A 19 -0.14 12.59 -11.90
N SER A 20 -0.58 13.03 -10.71
CA SER A 20 0.24 13.28 -9.52
C SER A 20 -0.35 12.44 -8.39
N GLY A 21 0.43 12.16 -7.36
CA GLY A 21 0.05 11.23 -6.29
C GLY A 21 -1.08 11.77 -5.40
N ALA A 22 -0.94 11.53 -4.09
CA ALA A 22 -1.97 11.92 -3.11
C ALA A 22 -2.21 13.44 -3.02
N ASP A 23 -1.32 14.26 -3.57
CA ASP A 23 -1.43 15.72 -3.60
C ASP A 23 -2.68 16.23 -4.35
N GLN A 24 -3.18 15.46 -5.34
CA GLN A 24 -4.39 15.82 -6.08
C GLN A 24 -5.70 15.44 -5.37
N LEU A 25 -5.64 14.67 -4.28
CA LEU A 25 -6.83 14.16 -3.59
C LEU A 25 -7.79 15.28 -3.17
N ALA A 26 -7.26 16.37 -2.62
CA ALA A 26 -8.08 17.50 -2.18
C ALA A 26 -8.86 18.18 -3.32
N ALA A 27 -8.29 18.22 -4.53
CA ALA A 27 -8.98 18.77 -5.70
C ALA A 27 -10.09 17.84 -6.19
N ILE A 28 -9.89 16.52 -6.12
CA ILE A 28 -10.89 15.51 -6.47
C ILE A 28 -12.10 15.61 -5.54
N VAL A 29 -11.86 15.66 -4.22
CA VAL A 29 -12.95 15.75 -3.23
C VAL A 29 -13.79 17.01 -3.45
N ARG A 30 -13.15 18.16 -3.68
CA ARG A 30 -13.86 19.42 -4.00
C ARG A 30 -14.66 19.36 -5.29
N ALA A 31 -14.18 18.63 -6.29
CA ALA A 31 -14.90 18.48 -7.55
C ALA A 31 -16.11 17.56 -7.42
N LEU A 32 -16.03 16.50 -6.60
CA LEU A 32 -17.18 15.65 -6.27
C LEU A 32 -18.25 16.46 -5.52
N ASP A 33 -17.83 17.24 -4.53
CA ASP A 33 -18.71 18.16 -3.79
C ASP A 33 -19.40 19.17 -4.72
N GLY A 34 -18.64 19.84 -5.60
CA GLY A 34 -19.19 20.78 -6.58
C GLY A 34 -20.09 20.14 -7.66
N ALA A 35 -20.07 18.80 -7.78
CA ALA A 35 -20.95 18.03 -8.64
C ALA A 35 -22.16 17.44 -7.90
N ASP A 36 -22.37 17.81 -6.63
CA ASP A 36 -23.41 17.28 -5.74
C ASP A 36 -23.29 15.75 -5.53
N VAL A 37 -22.07 15.22 -5.56
CA VAL A 37 -21.75 13.81 -5.30
C VAL A 37 -21.21 13.66 -3.89
N ALA A 38 -22.06 13.20 -2.98
CA ALA A 38 -21.68 12.97 -1.59
C ALA A 38 -20.65 11.83 -1.45
N VAL A 39 -19.51 12.13 -0.82
CA VAL A 39 -18.48 11.14 -0.49
C VAL A 39 -18.87 10.41 0.80
N ALA A 40 -19.38 9.19 0.68
CA ALA A 40 -19.76 8.37 1.84
C ALA A 40 -18.55 7.76 2.58
N HIS A 41 -17.49 7.43 1.85
CA HIS A 41 -16.28 6.80 2.38
C HIS A 41 -15.05 7.20 1.57
N LEU A 42 -13.95 7.50 2.25
CA LEU A 42 -12.67 7.84 1.66
C LEU A 42 -11.56 7.09 2.39
N ALA A 43 -10.75 6.37 1.63
CA ALA A 43 -9.57 5.67 2.13
C ALA A 43 -8.35 6.08 1.31
N LEU A 44 -7.25 6.37 2.00
CA LEU A 44 -5.95 6.62 1.40
C LEU A 44 -4.97 5.58 1.95
N HIS A 45 -4.25 4.91 1.06
CA HIS A 45 -3.21 3.97 1.45
C HIS A 45 -1.86 4.67 1.33
N GLU A 46 -1.17 4.85 2.45
CA GLU A 46 0.21 5.33 2.45
C GLU A 46 1.13 4.19 1.98
N PRO A 47 2.08 4.42 1.07
CA PRO A 47 3.05 3.40 0.70
C PRO A 47 3.86 2.99 1.93
N THR A 48 4.03 1.69 2.12
CA THR A 48 4.81 1.14 3.24
C THR A 48 6.31 1.34 3.00
N LEU A 49 7.13 1.16 4.04
CA LEU A 49 8.59 1.19 3.92
C LEU A 49 9.08 0.14 2.91
N ASP A 50 8.43 -1.03 2.89
CA ASP A 50 8.75 -2.10 1.96
C ASP A 50 8.44 -1.69 0.51
N ASP A 51 7.33 -0.99 0.27
CA ASP A 51 6.96 -0.48 -1.06
C ASP A 51 7.98 0.53 -1.59
N VAL A 52 8.45 1.45 -0.73
CA VAL A 52 9.48 2.43 -1.12
C VAL A 52 10.86 1.78 -1.25
N PHE A 53 11.18 0.77 -0.44
CA PHE A 53 12.42 0.02 -0.55
C PHE A 53 12.44 -0.80 -1.84
N LEU A 54 11.35 -1.50 -2.17
CA LEU A 54 11.18 -2.24 -3.41
C LEU A 54 11.27 -1.30 -4.62
N ALA A 55 10.59 -0.15 -4.59
CA ALA A 55 10.65 0.84 -5.66
C ALA A 55 12.06 1.44 -5.85
N LYS A 56 12.83 1.60 -4.78
CA LYS A 56 14.19 2.17 -4.81
C LYS A 56 15.28 1.14 -5.16
N THR A 57 15.11 -0.13 -4.79
CA THR A 57 16.18 -1.15 -4.84
C THR A 57 15.88 -2.34 -5.75
N GLY A 58 14.62 -2.53 -6.16
CA GLY A 58 14.19 -3.67 -6.97
C GLY A 58 14.17 -5.02 -6.23
N ARG A 59 14.33 -5.04 -4.91
CA ARG A 59 14.28 -6.25 -4.05
C ARG A 59 13.41 -5.98 -2.81
N SER A 60 12.67 -6.98 -2.34
CA SER A 60 11.83 -6.91 -1.13
C SER A 60 12.67 -7.09 0.14
N LEU A 61 12.24 -6.51 1.27
CA LEU A 61 12.85 -6.63 2.59
C LEU A 61 12.42 -7.92 3.33
N GLU A 62 12.54 -9.09 2.71
CA GLU A 62 12.41 -10.35 3.45
C GLU A 62 13.72 -10.64 4.19
N GLY A 63 13.77 -10.37 5.51
CA GLY A 63 14.91 -10.76 6.35
C GLY A 63 15.08 -10.08 7.73
N ALA A 64 14.28 -9.06 8.10
CA ALA A 64 14.46 -8.34 9.37
C ALA A 64 13.54 -8.81 10.51
N GLY A 65 13.06 -10.05 10.46
CA GLY A 65 12.24 -10.66 11.51
C GLY A 65 12.75 -12.06 11.83
N ASP A 66 13.79 -12.13 12.66
CA ASP A 66 14.28 -13.37 13.24
C ASP A 66 13.47 -13.71 14.49
N PRO A 67 12.80 -14.86 14.55
CA PRO A 67 12.74 -15.64 15.77
C PRO A 67 13.75 -16.78 15.64
N ALA A 68 14.94 -16.58 16.20
CA ALA A 68 15.92 -17.63 16.37
C ALA A 68 15.25 -18.85 17.05
N PRO A 69 15.23 -20.05 16.44
CA PRO A 69 14.78 -21.23 17.14
C PRO A 69 15.93 -21.77 17.99
N ALA A 70 15.70 -21.74 19.30
CA ALA A 70 16.23 -22.55 20.40
C ALA A 70 17.59 -23.24 20.20
N VAL A 71 18.58 -22.77 20.96
CA VAL A 71 19.81 -23.51 21.26
C VAL A 71 19.41 -24.80 21.98
N SER A 72 19.57 -25.97 21.35
CA SER A 72 19.46 -27.25 22.03
C SER A 72 20.64 -27.39 23.01
N GLU A 73 20.35 -27.54 24.29
CA GLU A 73 21.32 -27.80 25.35
C GLU A 73 22.01 -29.16 25.10
N PRO A 74 23.36 -29.25 25.19
CA PRO A 74 24.04 -30.51 24.90
C PRO A 74 23.74 -31.54 25.99
N GLU A 75 23.40 -32.76 25.58
CA GLU A 75 23.22 -33.92 26.46
C GLU A 75 24.48 -34.18 27.30
N PRO A 76 24.35 -34.56 28.59
CA PRO A 76 25.49 -35.00 29.38
C PRO A 76 25.95 -36.36 28.87
N ALA A 77 27.19 -36.42 28.36
CA ALA A 77 27.86 -37.66 28.04
C ALA A 77 28.13 -38.43 29.34
N GLY A 78 27.36 -39.49 29.57
CA GLY A 78 27.65 -40.48 30.60
C GLY A 78 28.70 -41.48 30.11
N ALA A 79 29.82 -41.58 30.82
CA ALA A 79 30.60 -42.78 31.12
C ALA A 79 31.79 -42.44 32.04
#